data_AF-A0A1F9M3U2-F1
#
_entry.id   AF-A0A1F9M3U2-F1
#
_cell.length_a   1.000
_cell.length_b   1.000
_cell.length_c   1.000
_cell.angle_alpha   90.00
_cell.angle_beta   90.00
_cell.angle_gamma   90.00
#
_symmetry.space_group_name_H-M   'P 1'
#
loop_
_entity.id
_entity.type
_entity.pdbx_description
1 polymer ?
#
loop_
_entity_poly.entity_id
_entity_poly.type
_entity_poly.pdbx_seq_one_letter_code
_entity_poly.pdbx_strand_id
1 'polypeptide(L)'
;MVSIATIGPEGSHAWQAARQYNPAATIRLFPNLTAVFKAFAAKETDLALAPVYNTHEGQSKEYSRLITAMSTCFWQDNIVMPIHLSLGSLSATEPISMLQGKSEALRQCEDYITSVYPEATLTSVRDLDAAVSKIKQQGLAGHGVIESEEALRAYGLTLRAREIVPHNRTRFAVLGPAPAPRTGYDATAIITTPIKDRVGILADILHEFTKRSINLIDLQTETDPKSQKLQFFIEFEGHLSDARVRAAIERIEHQIIAEPGSVRVLGSFPRVDMRVKRIKTFGFIGSGEMSLWFAERLQSEGYETMITGRHSALRPEEMVPQVEVVVICVPISATPAAVREYGPKLAENQALILLVGEAENVLDTALTHTREGVEVLLVHNLWGPQAATMKDKNASVVRTARSGVLSSEFEAFLYKHGAKISFDTPEQHDLMMGVSQKLPTSISVALALALKDNAILPEAIGSHATLTSLYSILSMARVHSQNPRTYAEIMATSGQGRRIIESFAENLGKITKLAESGEIEALCTLIENNRQYLSEAFLKDRMQQALAVDTTLGRVLSRD
;
A
#
# COMPACT_ATOMS: atom_id res chain seq x y z
N MET A 1 -5.56 2.44 -39.46
CA MET A 1 -6.31 3.03 -38.33
C MET A 1 -6.70 1.88 -37.42
N VAL A 2 -6.39 1.94 -36.12
CA VAL A 2 -6.67 0.84 -35.18
C VAL A 2 -8.17 0.72 -34.97
N SER A 3 -8.68 -0.51 -34.95
CA SER A 3 -10.09 -0.83 -34.72
C SER A 3 -10.31 -1.50 -33.37
N ILE A 4 -11.32 -1.04 -32.63
CA ILE A 4 -11.63 -1.52 -31.27
C ILE A 4 -13.04 -2.09 -31.25
N ALA A 5 -13.19 -3.38 -30.93
CA ALA A 5 -14.49 -3.98 -30.65
C ALA A 5 -14.91 -3.71 -29.19
N THR A 6 -16.13 -3.25 -28.96
CA THR A 6 -16.68 -3.12 -27.60
C THR A 6 -18.20 -3.27 -27.58
N ILE A 7 -18.78 -3.36 -26.37
CA ILE A 7 -20.23 -3.47 -26.20
C ILE A 7 -20.88 -2.13 -26.52
N GLY A 8 -21.95 -2.16 -27.31
CA GLY A 8 -22.75 -0.98 -27.64
C GLY A 8 -23.84 -0.64 -26.63
N PRO A 9 -24.71 0.33 -26.94
CA PRO A 9 -24.71 1.16 -28.16
C PRO A 9 -23.68 2.30 -28.10
N GLU A 10 -23.68 3.15 -29.13
CA GLU A 10 -22.94 4.42 -29.12
C GLU A 10 -23.39 5.30 -27.95
N GLY A 11 -22.46 6.04 -27.35
CA GLY A 11 -22.70 6.82 -26.14
C GLY A 11 -22.70 6.03 -24.83
N SER A 12 -22.70 4.68 -24.87
CA SER A 12 -22.53 3.86 -23.66
C SER A 12 -21.16 4.05 -23.00
N HIS A 13 -21.04 3.68 -21.72
CA HIS A 13 -19.76 3.76 -20.99
C HIS A 13 -18.62 2.96 -21.65
N ALA A 14 -18.93 1.80 -22.25
CA ALA A 14 -17.93 1.01 -22.96
C ALA A 14 -17.44 1.70 -24.26
N TRP A 15 -18.37 2.34 -24.99
CA TRP A 15 -18.01 3.18 -26.13
C TRP A 15 -17.17 4.41 -25.72
N GLN A 16 -17.56 5.08 -24.63
CA GLN A 16 -16.80 6.22 -24.08
C GLN A 16 -15.38 5.79 -23.66
N ALA A 17 -15.25 4.63 -22.99
CA ALA A 17 -13.96 4.05 -22.63
C ALA A 17 -13.07 3.80 -23.86
N ALA A 18 -13.64 3.25 -24.94
CA ALA A 18 -12.92 3.02 -26.19
C ALA A 18 -12.48 4.33 -26.86
N ARG A 19 -13.33 5.37 -26.85
CA ARG A 19 -12.96 6.70 -27.36
C ARG A 19 -11.89 7.36 -26.51
N GLN A 20 -11.97 7.25 -25.18
CA GLN A 20 -10.97 7.80 -24.27
C GLN A 20 -9.61 7.12 -24.46
N TYR A 21 -9.61 5.79 -24.66
CA TYR A 21 -8.39 5.03 -24.91
C TYR A 21 -7.68 5.49 -26.19
N ASN A 22 -8.44 5.58 -27.29
CA ASN A 22 -7.90 6.01 -28.57
C ASN A 22 -8.93 6.85 -29.34
N PRO A 23 -8.82 8.19 -29.28
CA PRO A 23 -9.76 9.08 -29.96
C PRO A 23 -9.84 8.85 -31.47
N ALA A 24 -8.74 8.42 -32.09
CA ALA A 24 -8.61 8.19 -33.53
C ALA A 24 -8.98 6.77 -33.98
N ALA A 25 -9.37 5.88 -33.05
CA ALA A 25 -9.73 4.51 -33.40
C ALA A 25 -11.11 4.42 -34.09
N THR A 26 -11.26 3.40 -34.93
CA THR A 26 -12.56 2.99 -35.46
C THR A 26 -13.23 2.05 -34.45
N ILE A 27 -14.28 2.52 -33.78
CA ILE A 27 -15.01 1.72 -32.79
C ILE A 27 -16.07 0.87 -33.49
N ARG A 28 -16.04 -0.43 -33.24
CA ARG A 28 -17.08 -1.38 -33.67
C ARG A 28 -17.88 -1.84 -32.47
N LEU A 29 -19.20 -1.63 -32.53
CA LEU A 29 -20.11 -1.91 -31.43
C LEU A 29 -20.81 -3.25 -31.64
N PHE A 30 -20.89 -4.02 -30.56
CA PHE A 30 -21.52 -5.33 -30.55
C PHE A 30 -22.57 -5.43 -29.44
N PRO A 31 -23.58 -6.30 -29.59
CA PRO A 31 -24.69 -6.39 -28.65
C PRO A 31 -24.34 -7.02 -27.29
N ASN A 32 -23.23 -7.76 -27.19
CA ASN A 32 -22.78 -8.42 -25.97
C ASN A 32 -21.29 -8.78 -26.03
N LEU A 33 -20.72 -9.15 -24.89
CA LEU A 33 -19.30 -9.45 -24.76
C LEU A 33 -18.88 -10.69 -25.58
N THR A 34 -19.76 -11.69 -25.68
CA THR A 34 -19.51 -12.87 -26.52
C THR A 34 -19.28 -12.48 -27.99
N ALA A 35 -20.07 -11.54 -28.53
CA ALA A 35 -19.91 -11.06 -29.89
C ALA A 35 -18.63 -10.23 -30.08
N VAL A 36 -18.27 -9.40 -29.09
CA VAL A 36 -16.98 -8.67 -29.07
C VAL A 36 -15.81 -9.66 -29.18
N PHE A 37 -15.79 -10.69 -28.34
CA PHE A 37 -14.72 -11.69 -28.29
C PHE A 37 -14.65 -12.50 -29.59
N LYS A 38 -15.79 -12.84 -30.19
CA LYS A 38 -15.83 -13.54 -31.48
C LYS A 38 -15.25 -12.70 -32.61
N ALA A 39 -15.63 -11.43 -32.71
CA ALA A 39 -15.10 -10.53 -33.74
C ALA A 39 -13.59 -10.33 -33.60
N PHE A 40 -13.11 -10.17 -32.37
CA PHE A 40 -11.69 -10.08 -32.07
C PHE A 40 -10.94 -11.38 -32.40
N ALA A 41 -11.47 -12.55 -32.01
CA ALA A 41 -10.88 -13.85 -32.35
C ALA A 41 -10.83 -14.10 -33.88
N ALA A 42 -11.82 -13.61 -34.61
CA ALA A 42 -11.88 -13.65 -36.07
C ALA A 42 -10.96 -12.62 -36.76
N LYS A 43 -10.24 -11.79 -35.98
CA LYS A 43 -9.39 -10.70 -36.47
C LYS A 43 -10.15 -9.65 -37.28
N GLU A 44 -11.43 -9.47 -37.00
CA GLU A 44 -12.25 -8.39 -37.59
C GLU A 44 -11.96 -7.02 -36.95
N THR A 45 -11.36 -7.04 -35.76
CA THR A 45 -10.84 -5.86 -35.06
C THR A 45 -9.45 -6.12 -34.52
N ASP A 46 -8.67 -5.05 -34.36
CA ASP A 46 -7.28 -5.11 -33.87
C ASP A 46 -7.24 -5.29 -32.34
N LEU A 47 -8.22 -4.72 -31.64
CA LEU A 47 -8.35 -4.76 -30.18
C LEU A 47 -9.79 -5.10 -29.77
N ALA A 48 -9.94 -5.56 -28.54
CA ALA A 48 -11.23 -5.66 -27.85
C ALA A 48 -11.19 -4.92 -26.52
N LEU A 49 -12.26 -4.22 -26.17
CA LEU A 49 -12.42 -3.54 -24.90
C LEU A 49 -13.59 -4.15 -24.13
N ALA A 50 -13.28 -4.66 -22.93
CA ALA A 50 -14.19 -5.47 -22.12
C ALA A 50 -14.28 -4.95 -20.68
N PRO A 51 -15.48 -4.80 -20.08
CA PRO A 51 -15.60 -4.51 -18.66
C PRO A 51 -15.13 -5.73 -17.85
N VAL A 52 -14.17 -5.53 -16.96
CA VAL A 52 -13.54 -6.60 -16.18
C VAL A 52 -13.81 -6.50 -14.69
N TYR A 53 -14.08 -5.30 -14.18
CA TYR A 53 -14.34 -5.07 -12.76
C TYR A 53 -15.17 -3.80 -12.57
N ASN A 54 -16.08 -3.81 -11.60
CA ASN A 54 -16.79 -2.63 -11.14
C ASN A 54 -16.70 -2.52 -9.60
N THR A 55 -16.62 -1.31 -9.06
CA THR A 55 -16.46 -1.08 -7.60
C THR A 55 -17.62 -1.60 -6.75
N HIS A 56 -18.82 -1.75 -7.34
CA HIS A 56 -20.02 -2.24 -6.66
C HIS A 56 -20.37 -3.68 -7.04
N GLU A 57 -20.10 -4.12 -8.27
CA GLU A 57 -20.37 -5.51 -8.71
C GLU A 57 -19.20 -6.49 -8.50
N GLY A 58 -17.97 -5.99 -8.33
CA GLY A 58 -16.76 -6.82 -8.33
C GLY A 58 -16.33 -7.25 -9.73
N GLN A 59 -15.63 -8.40 -9.84
CA GLN A 59 -15.12 -8.89 -11.12
C GLN A 59 -16.23 -9.40 -12.06
N SER A 60 -16.09 -9.12 -13.36
CA SER A 60 -16.97 -9.65 -14.40
C SER A 60 -16.76 -11.15 -14.62
N LYS A 61 -17.70 -11.97 -14.13
CA LYS A 61 -17.72 -13.42 -14.38
C LYS A 61 -17.86 -13.77 -15.85
N GLU A 62 -18.59 -12.95 -16.62
CA GLU A 62 -18.72 -13.15 -18.07
C GLU A 62 -17.35 -13.01 -18.76
N TYR A 63 -16.58 -11.99 -18.40
CA TYR A 63 -15.21 -11.81 -18.89
C TYR A 63 -14.33 -13.02 -18.55
N SER A 64 -14.29 -13.46 -17.29
CA SER A 64 -13.44 -14.57 -16.84
C SER A 64 -13.75 -15.88 -17.59
N ARG A 65 -15.02 -16.15 -17.90
CA ARG A 65 -15.41 -17.31 -18.73
C ARG A 65 -14.98 -17.17 -20.19
N LEU A 66 -15.21 -16.00 -20.79
CA LEU A 66 -14.89 -15.77 -22.20
C LEU A 66 -13.38 -15.76 -22.45
N ILE A 67 -12.60 -15.12 -21.58
CA ILE A 67 -11.14 -15.09 -21.73
C ILE A 67 -10.54 -16.49 -21.61
N THR A 68 -11.10 -17.35 -20.76
CA THR A 68 -10.68 -18.76 -20.61
C THR A 68 -10.78 -19.54 -21.92
N ALA A 69 -11.78 -19.25 -22.74
CA ALA A 69 -11.99 -19.91 -24.03
C ALA A 69 -11.06 -19.40 -25.15
N MET A 70 -10.30 -18.33 -24.92
CA MET A 70 -9.40 -17.75 -25.91
C MET A 70 -7.97 -18.28 -25.78
N SER A 71 -7.38 -18.70 -26.90
CA SER A 71 -5.98 -19.16 -26.97
C SER A 71 -4.97 -18.05 -27.26
N THR A 72 -5.38 -17.00 -27.98
CA THR A 72 -4.52 -15.90 -28.44
C THR A 72 -5.17 -14.56 -28.12
N CYS A 73 -5.11 -14.19 -26.85
CA CYS A 73 -5.65 -12.93 -26.34
C CYS A 73 -4.86 -12.52 -25.10
N PHE A 74 -4.26 -11.33 -25.15
CA PHE A 74 -3.47 -10.77 -24.06
C PHE A 74 -4.12 -9.48 -23.56
N TRP A 75 -4.19 -9.34 -22.24
CA TRP A 75 -4.51 -8.08 -21.59
C TRP A 75 -3.32 -7.14 -21.74
N GLN A 76 -3.52 -6.04 -22.45
CA GLN A 76 -2.47 -5.08 -22.80
C GLN A 76 -2.55 -3.79 -21.99
N ASP A 77 -3.76 -3.32 -21.67
CA ASP A 77 -3.94 -2.04 -20.99
C ASP A 77 -5.27 -1.96 -20.23
N ASN A 78 -5.49 -0.86 -19.51
CA ASN A 78 -6.67 -0.61 -18.70
C ASN A 78 -7.23 0.80 -18.92
N ILE A 79 -8.55 0.92 -18.98
CA ILE A 79 -9.26 2.20 -18.85
C ILE A 79 -10.22 2.13 -17.67
N VAL A 80 -10.16 3.11 -16.78
CA VAL A 80 -11.10 3.23 -15.67
C VAL A 80 -12.05 4.38 -15.97
N MET A 81 -13.35 4.08 -16.05
CA MET A 81 -14.40 5.08 -16.25
C MET A 81 -15.16 5.32 -14.93
N PRO A 82 -15.33 6.57 -14.49
CA PRO A 82 -16.34 6.89 -13.50
C PRO A 82 -17.74 6.68 -14.10
N ILE A 83 -18.63 6.07 -13.33
CA ILE A 83 -19.99 5.74 -13.75
C ILE A 83 -20.96 6.54 -12.90
N HIS A 84 -21.68 7.43 -13.56
CA HIS A 84 -22.58 8.39 -12.93
C HIS A 84 -24.02 7.97 -13.20
N LEU A 85 -24.65 7.27 -12.26
CA LEU A 85 -26.03 6.80 -12.37
C LEU A 85 -26.98 7.72 -11.61
N SER A 86 -28.11 8.01 -12.24
CA SER A 86 -29.19 8.83 -11.69
C SER A 86 -30.53 8.12 -11.88
N LEU A 87 -31.55 8.61 -11.19
CA LEU A 87 -32.92 8.12 -11.30
C LEU A 87 -33.81 9.19 -11.90
N GLY A 88 -34.56 8.85 -12.95
CA GLY A 88 -35.53 9.74 -13.59
C GLY A 88 -36.90 9.10 -13.76
N SER A 89 -37.95 9.90 -13.84
CA SER A 89 -39.33 9.45 -14.06
C SER A 89 -40.13 10.54 -14.79
N LEU A 90 -41.36 10.24 -15.22
CA LEU A 90 -42.24 11.25 -15.83
C LEU A 90 -42.71 12.30 -14.81
N SER A 91 -42.87 11.90 -13.55
CA SER A 91 -43.33 12.77 -12.46
C SER A 91 -42.31 12.87 -11.33
N ALA A 92 -42.06 14.11 -10.89
CA ALA A 92 -41.21 14.43 -9.76
C ALA A 92 -41.82 14.06 -8.39
N THR A 93 -43.14 13.83 -8.32
CA THR A 93 -43.86 13.67 -7.05
C THR A 93 -44.53 12.32 -6.88
N GLU A 94 -44.92 11.65 -7.98
CA GLU A 94 -45.58 10.33 -7.90
C GLU A 94 -44.66 9.28 -7.26
N PRO A 95 -45.20 8.34 -6.46
CA PRO A 95 -44.43 7.27 -5.87
C PRO A 95 -43.97 6.29 -6.96
N ILE A 96 -42.72 5.82 -6.85
CA ILE A 96 -42.16 4.85 -7.79
C ILE A 96 -42.52 3.45 -7.31
N SER A 97 -43.21 2.70 -8.17
CA SER A 97 -43.58 1.29 -7.95
C SER A 97 -42.80 0.33 -8.85
N MET A 98 -42.16 0.83 -9.91
CA MET A 98 -41.33 0.04 -10.81
C MET A 98 -40.07 0.80 -11.21
N LEU A 99 -38.91 0.13 -11.16
CA LEU A 99 -37.64 0.64 -11.62
C LEU A 99 -37.16 -0.16 -12.83
N GLN A 100 -36.80 0.56 -13.90
CA GLN A 100 -36.32 -0.01 -15.15
C GLN A 100 -34.90 0.46 -15.44
N GLY A 101 -34.08 -0.42 -15.99
CA GLY A 101 -32.70 -0.10 -16.36
C GLY A 101 -32.05 -1.31 -17.00
N LYS A 102 -30.81 -1.14 -17.48
CA LYS A 102 -29.99 -2.29 -17.88
C LYS A 102 -29.62 -3.12 -16.66
N SER A 103 -29.39 -4.42 -16.87
CA SER A 103 -29.06 -5.35 -15.78
C SER A 103 -27.88 -4.86 -14.93
N GLU A 104 -26.86 -4.30 -15.56
CA GLU A 104 -25.64 -3.78 -14.90
C GLU A 104 -25.99 -2.56 -14.04
N ALA A 105 -26.73 -1.60 -14.57
CA ALA A 105 -27.13 -0.40 -13.85
C ALA A 105 -28.02 -0.72 -12.64
N LEU A 106 -28.92 -1.70 -12.75
CA LEU A 106 -29.76 -2.13 -11.62
C LEU A 106 -28.93 -2.80 -10.53
N ARG A 107 -27.97 -3.67 -10.88
CA ARG A 107 -27.07 -4.31 -9.89
C ARG A 107 -26.19 -3.30 -9.18
N GLN A 108 -25.63 -2.33 -9.91
CA GLN A 108 -24.79 -1.27 -9.31
C GLN A 108 -25.58 -0.38 -8.33
N CYS A 109 -26.89 -0.29 -8.49
CA CYS A 109 -27.77 0.52 -7.64
C CYS A 109 -28.47 -0.27 -6.54
N GLU A 110 -28.16 -1.55 -6.33
CA GLU A 110 -28.92 -2.46 -5.45
C GLU A 110 -29.07 -1.92 -4.01
N ASP A 111 -28.00 -1.38 -3.42
CA ASP A 111 -28.02 -0.80 -2.07
C ASP A 111 -28.95 0.43 -1.97
N TYR A 112 -28.88 1.31 -2.97
CA TYR A 112 -29.74 2.50 -3.04
C TYR A 112 -31.21 2.11 -3.24
N ILE A 113 -31.46 1.16 -4.14
CA ILE A 113 -32.80 0.66 -4.45
C ILE A 113 -33.40 0.01 -3.19
N THR A 114 -32.66 -0.87 -2.52
CA THR A 114 -33.15 -1.59 -1.34
C THR A 114 -33.43 -0.64 -0.17
N SER A 115 -32.64 0.43 -0.02
CA SER A 115 -32.83 1.40 1.06
C SER A 115 -33.94 2.42 0.78
N VAL A 116 -34.08 2.90 -0.45
CA VAL A 116 -35.00 4.00 -0.79
C VAL A 116 -36.31 3.51 -1.40
N TYR A 117 -36.29 2.42 -2.16
CA TYR A 117 -37.43 1.85 -2.89
C TYR A 117 -37.58 0.34 -2.66
N PRO A 118 -37.67 -0.15 -1.40
CA PRO A 118 -37.66 -1.58 -1.09
C PRO A 118 -38.80 -2.38 -1.74
N GLU A 119 -39.95 -1.74 -1.98
CA GLU A 119 -41.15 -2.37 -2.55
C GLU A 119 -41.24 -2.21 -4.09
N ALA A 120 -40.27 -1.54 -4.72
CA ALA A 120 -40.32 -1.30 -6.17
C ALA A 120 -39.97 -2.57 -6.96
N THR A 121 -40.78 -2.89 -7.96
CA THR A 121 -40.50 -3.99 -8.88
C THR A 121 -39.34 -3.62 -9.80
N LEU A 122 -38.31 -4.46 -9.89
CA LEU A 122 -37.17 -4.26 -10.78
C LEU A 122 -37.39 -4.96 -12.12
N THR A 123 -37.22 -4.22 -13.22
CA THR A 123 -37.34 -4.76 -14.58
C THR A 123 -36.09 -4.43 -15.38
N SER A 124 -35.29 -5.46 -15.67
CA SER A 124 -34.16 -5.32 -16.59
C SER A 124 -34.63 -5.23 -18.03
N VAL A 125 -34.12 -4.25 -18.76
CA VAL A 125 -34.42 -4.02 -20.18
C VAL A 125 -33.13 -4.02 -21.00
N ARG A 126 -33.19 -4.61 -22.20
CA ARG A 126 -32.08 -4.56 -23.17
C ARG A 126 -32.09 -3.27 -23.99
N ASP A 127 -33.27 -2.83 -24.37
CA ASP A 127 -33.52 -1.62 -25.15
C ASP A 127 -34.19 -0.59 -24.24
N LEU A 128 -33.38 0.36 -23.76
CA LEU A 128 -33.85 1.41 -22.87
C LEU A 128 -34.72 2.43 -23.61
N ASP A 129 -34.44 2.70 -24.89
CA ASP A 129 -35.21 3.62 -25.73
C ASP A 129 -36.66 3.14 -25.88
N ALA A 130 -36.84 1.84 -26.16
CA ALA A 130 -38.15 1.22 -26.26
C ALA A 130 -38.91 1.24 -24.91
N ALA A 131 -38.21 0.96 -23.81
CA ALA A 131 -38.79 0.99 -22.48
C ALA A 131 -39.29 2.40 -22.10
N VAL A 132 -38.45 3.42 -22.31
CA VAL A 132 -38.79 4.82 -22.05
C VAL A 132 -39.92 5.30 -22.95
N SER A 133 -39.93 4.91 -24.22
CA SER A 133 -41.00 5.23 -25.17
C SER A 133 -42.35 4.68 -24.70
N LYS A 134 -42.37 3.44 -24.20
CA LYS A 134 -43.57 2.82 -23.62
C LYS A 134 -44.06 3.56 -22.37
N ILE A 135 -43.14 3.92 -21.45
CA ILE A 135 -43.46 4.70 -20.25
C ILE A 135 -44.18 6.00 -20.63
N LYS A 136 -43.65 6.73 -21.62
CA LYS A 136 -44.22 7.98 -22.12
C LYS A 136 -45.60 7.79 -22.79
N GLN A 137 -45.70 6.85 -23.72
CA GLN A 137 -46.94 6.62 -24.48
C GLN A 137 -48.10 6.20 -23.58
N GLN A 138 -47.82 5.43 -22.53
CA GLN A 138 -48.82 4.93 -21.59
C GLN A 138 -48.99 5.82 -20.34
N GLY A 139 -48.24 6.92 -20.22
CA GLY A 139 -48.35 7.84 -19.08
C GLY A 139 -48.00 7.22 -17.72
N LEU A 140 -47.06 6.27 -17.70
CA LEU A 140 -46.73 5.47 -16.51
C LEU A 140 -45.90 6.25 -15.49
N ALA A 141 -46.52 7.17 -14.75
CA ALA A 141 -45.83 8.10 -13.86
C ALA A 141 -45.09 7.45 -12.67
N GLY A 142 -45.53 6.27 -12.22
CA GLY A 142 -44.89 5.48 -11.17
C GLY A 142 -43.70 4.62 -11.63
N HIS A 143 -43.29 4.72 -12.90
CA HIS A 143 -42.15 4.00 -13.45
C HIS A 143 -40.90 4.90 -13.46
N GLY A 144 -39.89 4.52 -12.69
CA GLY A 144 -38.57 5.12 -12.69
C GLY A 144 -37.62 4.43 -13.65
N VAL A 145 -36.64 5.17 -14.14
CA VAL A 145 -35.58 4.73 -15.06
C VAL A 145 -34.24 5.11 -14.46
N ILE A 146 -33.32 4.14 -14.39
CA ILE A 146 -31.94 4.35 -13.92
C ILE A 146 -31.01 4.38 -15.13
N GLU A 147 -30.34 5.52 -15.32
CA GLU A 147 -29.34 5.76 -16.36
C GLU A 147 -28.54 7.03 -16.03
N SER A 148 -27.53 7.37 -16.83
CA SER A 148 -26.84 8.66 -16.74
C SER A 148 -27.80 9.86 -16.77
N GLU A 149 -27.46 10.92 -16.03
CA GLU A 149 -28.26 12.15 -15.99
C GLU A 149 -28.50 12.74 -17.39
N GLU A 150 -27.48 12.71 -18.24
CA GLU A 150 -27.55 13.19 -19.62
C GLU A 150 -28.60 12.42 -20.44
N ALA A 151 -28.59 11.09 -20.38
CA ALA A 151 -29.55 10.27 -21.10
C ALA A 151 -30.98 10.46 -20.55
N LEU A 152 -31.16 10.52 -19.23
CA LEU A 152 -32.47 10.78 -18.62
C LEU A 152 -33.06 12.13 -19.10
N ARG A 153 -32.23 13.16 -19.21
CA ARG A 153 -32.61 14.46 -19.75
C ARG A 153 -32.90 14.42 -21.24
N ALA A 154 -32.11 13.69 -22.03
CA ALA A 154 -32.35 13.48 -23.46
C ALA A 154 -33.69 12.76 -23.70
N TYR A 155 -34.02 11.83 -22.80
CA TYR A 155 -35.34 11.20 -22.73
C TYR A 155 -36.43 12.11 -22.19
N GLY A 156 -36.18 13.36 -21.83
CA GLY A 156 -37.18 14.26 -21.27
C GLY A 156 -37.82 13.75 -19.96
N LEU A 157 -37.10 12.90 -19.22
CA LEU A 157 -37.51 12.46 -17.88
C LEU A 157 -37.07 13.51 -16.86
N THR A 158 -37.87 13.66 -15.80
CA THR A 158 -37.51 14.52 -14.67
C THR A 158 -36.63 13.73 -13.71
N LEU A 159 -35.50 14.33 -13.32
CA LEU A 159 -34.60 13.72 -12.35
C LEU A 159 -35.24 13.67 -10.97
N ARG A 160 -35.21 12.50 -10.35
CA ARG A 160 -35.65 12.23 -8.98
C ARG A 160 -34.49 12.24 -7.99
N ALA A 161 -33.36 11.69 -8.41
CA ALA A 161 -32.13 11.67 -7.64
C ALA A 161 -30.93 11.65 -8.58
N ARG A 162 -29.85 12.29 -8.16
CA ARG A 162 -28.57 12.34 -8.88
C ARG A 162 -27.54 11.50 -8.14
N GLU A 163 -26.58 10.95 -8.88
CA GLU A 163 -25.42 10.27 -8.31
C GLU A 163 -25.83 9.25 -7.24
N ILE A 164 -26.81 8.42 -7.56
CA ILE A 164 -27.41 7.48 -6.59
C ILE A 164 -26.45 6.37 -6.17
N VAL A 165 -25.29 6.28 -6.83
CA VAL A 165 -24.19 5.38 -6.51
C VAL A 165 -22.86 6.15 -6.59
N PRO A 166 -22.46 6.84 -5.51
CA PRO A 166 -21.19 7.58 -5.50
C PRO A 166 -19.99 6.64 -5.59
N HIS A 167 -18.86 7.18 -6.05
CA HIS A 167 -17.59 6.45 -6.22
C HIS A 167 -17.66 5.21 -7.14
N ASN A 168 -18.72 5.09 -7.94
CA ASN A 168 -18.89 3.99 -8.88
C ASN A 168 -17.91 4.11 -10.05
N ARG A 169 -17.10 3.06 -10.26
CA ARG A 169 -16.12 3.00 -11.35
C ARG A 169 -16.12 1.63 -11.99
N THR A 170 -16.02 1.61 -13.31
CA THR A 170 -15.81 0.40 -14.09
C THR A 170 -14.41 0.42 -14.70
N ARG A 171 -13.65 -0.65 -14.45
CA ARG A 171 -12.39 -0.95 -15.12
C ARG A 171 -12.68 -1.78 -16.37
N PHE A 172 -12.12 -1.32 -17.48
CA PHE A 172 -12.15 -1.99 -18.77
C PHE A 172 -10.76 -2.48 -19.13
N ALA A 173 -10.65 -3.74 -19.55
CA ALA A 173 -9.44 -4.28 -20.13
C ALA A 173 -9.37 -3.97 -21.62
N VAL A 174 -8.21 -3.53 -22.08
CA VAL A 174 -7.85 -3.50 -23.49
C VAL A 174 -7.11 -4.79 -23.81
N LEU A 175 -7.70 -5.57 -24.71
CA LEU A 175 -7.23 -6.88 -25.12
C LEU A 175 -6.66 -6.79 -26.53
N GLY A 176 -5.52 -7.42 -26.75
CA GLY A 176 -4.84 -7.44 -28.04
C GLY A 176 -4.09 -8.74 -28.31
N PRO A 177 -3.49 -8.87 -29.50
CA PRO A 177 -2.91 -10.12 -29.98
C PRO A 177 -1.51 -10.43 -29.40
N ALA A 178 -0.88 -9.48 -28.73
CA ALA A 178 0.49 -9.61 -28.21
C ALA A 178 0.60 -9.13 -26.75
N PRO A 179 1.58 -9.61 -25.97
CA PRO A 179 1.86 -9.07 -24.64
C PRO A 179 2.21 -7.57 -24.68
N ALA A 180 1.85 -6.84 -23.62
CA ALA A 180 2.27 -5.45 -23.45
C ALA A 180 3.77 -5.37 -23.04
N PRO A 181 4.45 -4.26 -23.36
CA PRO A 181 5.78 -3.99 -22.85
C PRO A 181 5.75 -3.63 -21.36
N ARG A 182 6.86 -3.89 -20.68
CA ARG A 182 7.05 -3.50 -19.26
C ARG A 182 7.04 -1.99 -19.09
N THR A 183 6.24 -1.48 -18.15
CA THR A 183 6.22 -0.05 -17.78
C THR A 183 6.94 0.25 -16.46
N GLY A 184 7.15 -0.77 -15.61
CA GLY A 184 7.73 -0.61 -14.28
C GLY A 184 6.69 -0.49 -13.17
N TYR A 185 5.47 -0.06 -13.49
CA TYR A 185 4.29 -0.12 -12.63
C TYR A 185 3.23 -1.02 -13.25
N ASP A 186 3.54 -2.32 -13.30
CA ASP A 186 2.75 -3.31 -14.01
C ASP A 186 1.95 -4.21 -13.06
N ALA A 187 0.88 -4.79 -13.58
CA ALA A 187 0.17 -5.92 -13.00
C ALA A 187 0.21 -7.10 -13.97
N THR A 188 0.17 -8.32 -13.44
CA THR A 188 0.06 -9.55 -14.22
C THR A 188 -1.20 -10.29 -13.79
N ALA A 189 -2.00 -10.70 -14.78
CA ALA A 189 -3.14 -11.58 -14.55
C ALA A 189 -2.83 -13.00 -15.04
N ILE A 190 -3.14 -13.99 -14.23
CA ILE A 190 -3.05 -15.41 -14.58
C ILE A 190 -4.40 -16.07 -14.35
N ILE A 191 -4.64 -17.15 -15.08
CA ILE A 191 -5.75 -18.06 -14.83
C ILE A 191 -5.23 -19.48 -14.81
N THR A 192 -5.69 -20.28 -13.85
CA THR A 192 -5.37 -21.70 -13.84
C THR A 192 -6.27 -22.48 -14.80
N THR A 193 -5.92 -23.71 -15.14
CA THR A 193 -6.91 -24.71 -15.57
C THR A 193 -7.77 -25.12 -14.38
N PRO A 194 -8.87 -25.87 -14.58
CA PRO A 194 -9.57 -26.51 -13.47
C PRO A 194 -8.65 -27.52 -12.77
N ILE A 195 -8.15 -27.17 -11.59
CA ILE A 195 -7.12 -27.95 -10.88
C ILE A 195 -7.71 -29.04 -9.99
N LYS A 196 -6.94 -30.09 -9.72
CA LYS A 196 -7.32 -31.13 -8.75
C LYS A 196 -7.37 -30.52 -7.35
N ASP A 197 -8.42 -30.87 -6.61
CA ASP A 197 -8.55 -30.41 -5.23
C ASP A 197 -7.51 -31.08 -4.30
N ARG A 198 -7.01 -30.28 -3.36
CA ARG A 198 -5.90 -30.60 -2.46
C ARG A 198 -5.97 -29.66 -1.26
N VAL A 199 -5.95 -30.23 -0.05
CA VAL A 199 -5.92 -29.45 1.19
C VAL A 199 -4.76 -28.45 1.14
N GLY A 200 -5.07 -27.17 1.36
CA GLY A 200 -4.09 -26.09 1.38
C GLY A 200 -3.62 -25.59 0.00
N ILE A 201 -4.15 -26.08 -1.13
CA ILE A 201 -3.66 -25.68 -2.47
C ILE A 201 -3.71 -24.17 -2.69
N LEU A 202 -4.82 -23.53 -2.31
CA LEU A 202 -4.95 -22.07 -2.40
C LEU A 202 -3.94 -21.37 -1.47
N ALA A 203 -3.83 -21.83 -0.22
CA ALA A 203 -2.90 -21.24 0.74
C ALA A 203 -1.44 -21.31 0.24
N ASP A 204 -1.04 -22.44 -0.35
CA ASP A 204 0.29 -22.63 -0.91
C ASP A 204 0.54 -21.70 -2.11
N ILE A 205 -0.45 -21.52 -2.99
CA ILE A 205 -0.39 -20.56 -4.11
C ILE A 205 -0.18 -19.14 -3.57
N LEU A 206 -1.02 -18.69 -2.62
CA LEU A 206 -0.95 -17.34 -2.06
C LEU A 206 0.36 -17.09 -1.29
N HIS A 207 0.86 -18.13 -0.62
CA HIS A 207 2.10 -18.07 0.13
C HIS A 207 3.32 -17.81 -0.78
N GLU A 208 3.28 -18.24 -2.04
CA GLU A 208 4.39 -18.04 -2.96
C GLU A 208 4.53 -16.58 -3.43
N PHE A 209 3.41 -15.86 -3.55
CA PHE A 209 3.42 -14.40 -3.74
C PHE A 209 3.96 -13.69 -2.49
N THR A 210 3.48 -14.09 -1.30
CA THR A 210 3.89 -13.50 -0.02
C THR A 210 5.40 -13.64 0.22
N LYS A 211 5.96 -14.84 -0.01
CA LYS A 211 7.41 -15.13 0.10
C LYS A 211 8.27 -14.20 -0.75
N ARG A 212 7.72 -13.71 -1.86
CA ARG A 212 8.43 -12.89 -2.85
C ARG A 212 8.08 -11.41 -2.76
N SER A 213 7.32 -11.02 -1.73
CA SER A 213 6.80 -9.66 -1.56
C SER A 213 6.08 -9.16 -2.82
N ILE A 214 5.29 -10.05 -3.43
CA ILE A 214 4.40 -9.73 -4.55
C ILE A 214 3.01 -9.54 -3.94
N ASN A 215 2.46 -8.33 -4.09
CA ASN A 215 1.13 -8.04 -3.59
C ASN A 215 0.07 -8.53 -4.58
N LEU A 216 -1.01 -9.09 -4.05
CA LEU A 216 -2.17 -9.50 -4.84
C LEU A 216 -3.11 -8.30 -5.04
N ILE A 217 -3.69 -8.21 -6.22
CA ILE A 217 -4.62 -7.15 -6.62
C ILE A 217 -6.04 -7.69 -6.64
N ASP A 218 -6.24 -8.86 -7.25
CA ASP A 218 -7.54 -9.53 -7.33
C ASP A 218 -7.35 -11.05 -7.29
N LEU A 219 -8.33 -11.74 -6.72
CA LEU A 219 -8.39 -13.18 -6.64
C LEU A 219 -9.85 -13.60 -6.76
N GLN A 220 -10.17 -14.36 -7.80
CA GLN A 220 -11.48 -14.96 -7.96
C GLN A 220 -11.39 -16.46 -8.14
N THR A 221 -12.39 -17.14 -7.59
CA THR A 221 -12.57 -18.58 -7.71
C THR A 221 -13.84 -18.86 -8.50
N GLU A 222 -13.72 -19.70 -9.52
CA GLU A 222 -14.87 -20.19 -10.28
C GLU A 222 -14.84 -21.71 -10.29
N THR A 223 -16.01 -22.32 -10.22
CA THR A 223 -16.16 -23.77 -10.36
C THR A 223 -16.44 -24.09 -11.82
N ASP A 224 -15.58 -24.90 -12.44
CA ASP A 224 -15.82 -25.34 -13.81
C ASP A 224 -17.11 -26.18 -13.88
N PRO A 225 -18.10 -25.82 -14.73
CA PRO A 225 -19.37 -26.53 -14.78
C PRO A 225 -19.25 -28.00 -15.21
N LYS A 226 -18.20 -28.38 -15.97
CA LYS A 226 -18.04 -29.74 -16.50
C LYS A 226 -17.35 -30.65 -15.50
N SER A 227 -16.22 -30.22 -14.94
CA SER A 227 -15.40 -31.03 -14.03
C SER A 227 -15.69 -30.78 -12.56
N GLN A 228 -16.47 -29.75 -12.22
CA GLN A 228 -16.74 -29.29 -10.84
C GLN A 228 -15.46 -28.95 -10.05
N LYS A 229 -14.37 -28.67 -10.76
CA LYS A 229 -13.06 -28.33 -10.19
C LYS A 229 -12.91 -26.82 -10.11
N LEU A 230 -12.11 -26.37 -9.15
CA LEU A 230 -11.83 -24.95 -8.98
C LEU A 230 -10.85 -24.44 -10.04
N GLN A 231 -11.12 -23.23 -10.48
CA GLN A 231 -10.27 -22.42 -11.32
C GLN A 231 -9.97 -21.11 -10.59
N PHE A 232 -8.72 -20.67 -10.60
CA PHE A 232 -8.28 -19.44 -9.96
C PHE A 232 -7.93 -18.41 -11.02
N PHE A 233 -8.58 -17.25 -10.95
CA PHE A 233 -8.12 -16.03 -11.60
C PHE A 233 -7.34 -15.23 -10.55
N ILE A 234 -6.10 -14.88 -10.85
CA ILE A 234 -5.26 -14.12 -9.92
C ILE A 234 -4.62 -12.96 -10.66
N GLU A 235 -4.82 -11.75 -10.15
CA GLU A 235 -4.11 -10.55 -10.58
C GLU A 235 -3.18 -10.10 -9.46
N PHE A 236 -1.93 -9.76 -9.80
CA PHE A 236 -0.92 -9.39 -8.82
C PHE A 236 0.09 -8.39 -9.40
N GLU A 237 0.83 -7.73 -8.52
CA GLU A 237 1.81 -6.70 -8.90
C GLU A 237 3.08 -7.28 -9.54
N GLY A 238 3.56 -6.60 -10.58
CA GLY A 238 4.78 -6.95 -11.30
C GLY A 238 4.52 -7.42 -12.73
N HIS A 239 5.60 -7.45 -13.51
CA HIS A 239 5.59 -7.84 -14.91
C HIS A 239 6.14 -9.26 -15.08
N LEU A 240 5.71 -10.00 -16.11
CA LEU A 240 6.20 -11.36 -16.39
C LEU A 240 7.73 -11.42 -16.62
N SER A 241 8.33 -10.33 -17.10
CA SER A 241 9.78 -10.21 -17.26
C SER A 241 10.54 -10.08 -15.94
N ASP A 242 9.86 -9.76 -14.84
CA ASP A 242 10.50 -9.66 -13.53
C ASP A 242 10.86 -11.07 -13.03
N ALA A 243 12.13 -11.26 -12.67
CA ALA A 243 12.64 -12.56 -12.24
C ALA A 243 11.83 -13.15 -11.08
N ARG A 244 11.37 -12.31 -10.13
CA ARG A 244 10.55 -12.74 -9.00
C ARG A 244 9.15 -13.23 -9.41
N VAL A 245 8.54 -12.60 -10.42
CA VAL A 245 7.21 -12.97 -10.92
C VAL A 245 7.29 -14.27 -11.69
N ARG A 246 8.25 -14.37 -12.62
CA ARG A 246 8.48 -15.59 -13.39
C ARG A 246 8.73 -16.80 -12.49
N ALA A 247 9.61 -16.65 -11.49
CA ALA A 247 9.88 -17.71 -10.52
C ALA A 247 8.65 -18.10 -9.68
N ALA A 248 7.75 -17.16 -9.38
CA ALA A 248 6.50 -17.45 -8.68
C ALA A 248 5.58 -18.31 -9.55
N ILE A 249 5.36 -17.91 -10.81
CA ILE A 249 4.49 -18.61 -11.76
C ILE A 249 5.02 -20.02 -12.04
N GLU A 250 6.32 -20.15 -12.35
CA GLU A 250 6.97 -21.45 -12.61
C GLU A 250 6.82 -22.40 -11.41
N ARG A 251 6.96 -21.89 -10.19
CA ARG A 251 6.79 -22.69 -8.98
C ARG A 251 5.33 -23.09 -8.73
N ILE A 252 4.40 -22.16 -8.93
CA ILE A 252 2.95 -22.44 -8.82
C ILE A 252 2.58 -23.57 -9.77
N GLU A 253 2.99 -23.49 -11.04
CA GLU A 253 2.67 -24.49 -12.05
C GLU A 253 3.35 -25.84 -11.80
N HIS A 254 4.67 -25.85 -11.61
CA HIS A 254 5.44 -27.10 -11.60
C HIS A 254 5.53 -27.80 -10.23
N GLN A 255 5.36 -27.07 -9.12
CA GLN A 255 5.54 -27.63 -7.78
C GLN A 255 4.26 -27.62 -6.95
N ILE A 256 3.45 -26.55 -7.04
CA ILE A 256 2.28 -26.38 -6.17
C ILE A 256 1.04 -27.05 -6.77
N ILE A 257 0.78 -26.81 -8.05
CA ILE A 257 -0.27 -27.47 -8.84
C ILE A 257 0.26 -28.79 -9.40
N ALA A 258 1.55 -28.82 -9.78
CA ALA A 258 2.25 -30.00 -10.32
C ALA A 258 1.60 -30.56 -11.61
N GLU A 259 1.05 -29.68 -12.44
CA GLU A 259 0.48 -30.02 -13.74
C GLU A 259 1.02 -29.03 -14.80
N PRO A 260 1.82 -29.48 -15.78
CA PRO A 260 2.30 -28.60 -16.85
C PRO A 260 1.15 -28.03 -17.70
N GLY A 261 1.22 -26.75 -18.05
CA GLY A 261 0.18 -26.02 -18.75
C GLY A 261 -1.01 -25.63 -17.86
N SER A 262 -0.91 -25.81 -16.54
CA SER A 262 -2.01 -25.51 -15.61
C SER A 262 -2.14 -24.02 -15.28
N VAL A 263 -1.16 -23.19 -15.64
CA VAL A 263 -1.21 -21.74 -15.44
C VAL A 263 -1.07 -21.04 -16.80
N ARG A 264 -2.05 -20.22 -17.15
CA ARG A 264 -1.99 -19.37 -18.32
C ARG A 264 -1.86 -17.91 -17.90
N VAL A 265 -0.81 -17.26 -18.39
CA VAL A 265 -0.66 -15.81 -18.26
C VAL A 265 -1.60 -15.11 -19.24
N LEU A 266 -2.51 -14.30 -18.72
CA LEU A 266 -3.45 -13.51 -19.50
C LEU A 266 -2.80 -12.23 -20.02
N GLY A 267 -1.78 -11.73 -19.36
CA GLY A 267 -1.05 -10.53 -19.76
C GLY A 267 -0.32 -9.91 -18.59
N SER A 268 0.70 -9.11 -18.91
CA SER A 268 1.30 -8.15 -18.00
C SER A 268 1.10 -6.77 -18.61
N PHE A 269 0.54 -5.84 -17.85
CA PHE A 269 -0.02 -4.59 -18.36
C PHE A 269 0.14 -3.45 -17.35
N PRO A 270 0.06 -2.18 -17.80
CA PRO A 270 0.10 -1.03 -16.91
C PRO A 270 -0.96 -1.15 -15.82
N ARG A 271 -0.53 -1.06 -14.57
CA ARG A 271 -1.41 -1.16 -13.42
C ARG A 271 -2.21 0.12 -13.28
N VAL A 272 -3.51 -0.03 -13.01
CA VAL A 272 -4.40 1.07 -12.60
C VAL A 272 -4.78 0.90 -11.14
N ASP A 273 -4.67 1.96 -10.34
CA ASP A 273 -5.19 1.97 -8.98
C ASP A 273 -6.67 2.39 -9.02
N MET A 274 -7.55 1.55 -8.50
CA MET A 274 -8.97 1.88 -8.38
C MET A 274 -9.22 2.92 -7.28
N ARG A 275 -8.25 3.10 -6.36
CA ARG A 275 -8.26 4.14 -5.32
C ARG A 275 -7.91 5.50 -5.94
N VAL A 276 -8.46 6.56 -5.36
CA VAL A 276 -8.04 7.92 -5.70
C VAL A 276 -6.70 8.17 -5.03
N LYS A 277 -5.61 8.09 -5.81
CA LYS A 277 -4.33 8.67 -5.38
C LYS A 277 -4.44 10.18 -5.45
N ARG A 278 -4.28 10.83 -4.31
CA ARG A 278 -4.23 12.30 -4.22
C ARG A 278 -2.80 12.79 -4.40
N ILE A 279 -1.82 11.97 -4.06
CA ILE A 279 -0.41 12.26 -4.29
C ILE A 279 -0.03 11.72 -5.66
N LYS A 280 0.59 12.57 -6.49
CA LYS A 280 1.22 12.13 -7.73
C LYS A 280 2.73 12.13 -7.59
N THR A 281 3.27 13.17 -6.95
CA THR A 281 4.69 13.44 -6.91
C THR A 281 5.18 13.71 -5.49
N PHE A 282 6.28 13.04 -5.13
CA PHE A 282 7.03 13.28 -3.90
C PHE A 282 8.36 13.97 -4.18
N GLY A 283 8.71 14.92 -3.34
CA GLY A 283 9.98 15.64 -3.38
C GLY A 283 10.82 15.41 -2.14
N PHE A 284 11.99 14.79 -2.28
CA PHE A 284 12.90 14.52 -1.17
C PHE A 284 13.93 15.64 -1.02
N ILE A 285 14.01 16.21 0.18
CA ILE A 285 15.10 17.06 0.63
C ILE A 285 16.02 16.20 1.47
N GLY A 286 17.19 15.89 0.89
CA GLY A 286 18.09 14.85 1.36
C GLY A 286 18.27 13.78 0.28
N SER A 287 19.52 13.52 -0.08
CA SER A 287 19.91 12.50 -1.06
C SER A 287 20.59 11.29 -0.40
N GLY A 288 20.24 11.02 0.86
CA GLY A 288 20.79 9.91 1.62
C GLY A 288 20.22 8.57 1.17
N GLU A 289 20.83 7.48 1.63
CA GLU A 289 20.39 6.12 1.29
C GLU A 289 18.92 5.86 1.66
N MET A 290 18.45 6.41 2.78
CA MET A 290 17.03 6.30 3.17
C MET A 290 16.08 7.03 2.22
N SER A 291 16.48 8.19 1.69
CA SER A 291 15.67 8.94 0.73
C SER A 291 15.53 8.16 -0.57
N LEU A 292 16.64 7.60 -1.07
CA LEU A 292 16.65 6.73 -2.24
C LEU A 292 15.79 5.47 -2.01
N TRP A 293 15.93 4.88 -0.82
CA TRP A 293 15.21 3.67 -0.43
C TRP A 293 13.68 3.87 -0.45
N PHE A 294 13.19 4.98 0.09
CA PHE A 294 11.76 5.34 0.04
C PHE A 294 11.33 5.71 -1.38
N ALA A 295 12.14 6.51 -2.08
CA ALA A 295 11.85 6.96 -3.44
C ALA A 295 11.64 5.77 -4.41
N GLU A 296 12.50 4.75 -4.36
CA GLU A 296 12.38 3.53 -5.16
C GLU A 296 11.03 2.82 -4.93
N ARG A 297 10.59 2.73 -3.67
CA ARG A 297 9.36 2.03 -3.29
C ARG A 297 8.12 2.83 -3.65
N LEU A 298 8.15 4.15 -3.48
CA LEU A 298 7.11 5.04 -3.97
C LEU A 298 6.99 4.97 -5.51
N GLN A 299 8.12 4.94 -6.22
CA GLN A 299 8.12 4.73 -7.68
C GLN A 299 7.51 3.37 -8.06
N SER A 300 7.79 2.31 -7.29
CA SER A 300 7.16 1.00 -7.50
C SER A 300 5.64 0.98 -7.24
N GLU A 301 5.12 2.02 -6.58
CA GLU A 301 3.70 2.28 -6.39
C GLU A 301 3.15 3.26 -7.44
N GLY A 302 3.93 3.64 -8.45
CA GLY A 302 3.49 4.54 -9.52
C GLY A 302 3.47 6.02 -9.14
N TYR A 303 4.12 6.41 -8.04
CA TYR A 303 4.35 7.82 -7.72
C TYR A 303 5.62 8.32 -8.44
N GLU A 304 5.61 9.58 -8.87
CA GLU A 304 6.81 10.26 -9.32
C GLU A 304 7.62 10.73 -8.11
N THR A 305 8.95 10.66 -8.20
CA THR A 305 9.81 11.13 -7.11
C THR A 305 10.95 11.99 -7.63
N MET A 306 11.21 13.09 -6.93
CA MET A 306 12.31 14.02 -7.20
C MET A 306 13.22 14.03 -5.97
N ILE A 307 14.54 13.91 -6.17
CA ILE A 307 15.51 13.88 -5.06
C ILE A 307 16.43 15.09 -5.17
N THR A 308 16.57 15.81 -4.05
CA THR A 308 17.45 16.97 -3.93
C THR A 308 18.46 16.76 -2.79
N GLY A 309 19.65 17.29 -2.97
CA GLY A 309 20.75 17.22 -2.00
C GLY A 309 21.79 18.28 -2.30
N ARG A 310 22.88 18.29 -1.51
CA ARG A 310 23.93 19.30 -1.67
C ARG A 310 24.58 19.30 -3.06
N HIS A 311 24.64 18.12 -3.68
CA HIS A 311 25.30 17.89 -4.97
C HIS A 311 24.31 17.59 -6.12
N SER A 312 22.99 17.65 -5.89
CA SER A 312 22.03 17.49 -6.98
C SER A 312 21.98 18.75 -7.84
N ALA A 313 21.71 18.56 -9.15
CA ALA A 313 21.45 19.67 -10.06
C ALA A 313 20.14 20.39 -9.70
N LEU A 314 19.08 19.63 -9.45
CA LEU A 314 17.80 20.14 -8.96
C LEU A 314 17.94 20.61 -7.52
N ARG A 315 17.53 21.85 -7.23
CA ARG A 315 17.51 22.41 -5.87
C ARG A 315 16.14 22.29 -5.21
N PRO A 316 16.06 22.24 -3.86
CA PRO A 316 14.77 22.18 -3.16
C PRO A 316 13.81 23.30 -3.57
N GLU A 317 14.29 24.53 -3.81
CA GLU A 317 13.46 25.67 -4.20
C GLU A 317 12.77 25.50 -5.55
N GLU A 318 13.42 24.79 -6.46
CA GLU A 318 12.87 24.47 -7.77
C GLU A 318 11.89 23.29 -7.68
N MET A 319 12.19 22.32 -6.81
CA MET A 319 11.42 21.09 -6.64
C MET A 319 10.11 21.30 -5.86
N VAL A 320 10.14 22.05 -4.75
CA VAL A 320 8.98 22.26 -3.87
C VAL A 320 7.68 22.64 -4.62
N PRO A 321 7.65 23.58 -5.58
CA PRO A 321 6.42 23.94 -6.28
C PRO A 321 5.91 22.85 -7.26
N GLN A 322 6.68 21.79 -7.52
CA GLN A 322 6.36 20.76 -8.51
C GLN A 322 5.79 19.46 -7.89
N VAL A 323 5.70 19.38 -6.57
CA VAL A 323 5.31 18.15 -5.85
C VAL A 323 4.10 18.37 -4.97
N GLU A 324 3.31 17.34 -4.66
CA GLU A 324 2.26 17.47 -3.64
C GLU A 324 2.81 17.24 -2.23
N VAL A 325 3.88 16.43 -2.11
CA VAL A 325 4.45 16.04 -0.82
C VAL A 325 5.95 16.31 -0.81
N VAL A 326 6.40 17.10 0.15
CA VAL A 326 7.83 17.32 0.44
C VAL A 326 8.23 16.43 1.62
N VAL A 327 9.25 15.61 1.42
CA VAL A 327 9.83 14.72 2.43
C VAL A 327 11.19 15.26 2.85
N ILE A 328 11.35 15.66 4.11
CA ILE A 328 12.67 16.01 4.65
C ILE A 328 13.28 14.77 5.31
N CYS A 329 14.40 14.32 4.73
CA CYS A 329 15.16 13.15 5.16
C CYS A 329 16.66 13.49 5.18
N VAL A 330 17.03 14.34 6.12
CA VAL A 330 18.40 14.85 6.34
C VAL A 330 18.89 14.39 7.72
N PRO A 331 20.19 14.57 8.05
CA PRO A 331 20.68 14.27 9.40
C PRO A 331 19.85 15.00 10.46
N ILE A 332 19.59 14.37 11.62
CA ILE A 332 18.66 14.84 12.66
C ILE A 332 18.99 16.29 13.06
N SER A 333 20.28 16.56 13.23
CA SER A 333 20.80 17.89 13.59
C SER A 333 20.54 18.99 12.55
N ALA A 334 20.33 18.61 11.28
CA ALA A 334 20.07 19.54 10.18
C ALA A 334 18.57 19.73 9.90
N THR A 335 17.70 18.86 10.42
CA THR A 335 16.26 18.87 10.12
C THR A 335 15.59 20.20 10.48
N PRO A 336 15.78 20.80 11.69
CA PRO A 336 15.16 22.09 11.99
C PRO A 336 15.62 23.22 11.06
N ALA A 337 16.88 23.21 10.61
CA ALA A 337 17.38 24.21 9.67
C ALA A 337 16.74 24.06 8.29
N ALA A 338 16.65 22.82 7.77
CA ALA A 338 15.98 22.54 6.52
C ALA A 338 14.49 22.92 6.56
N VAL A 339 13.80 22.65 7.67
CA VAL A 339 12.41 23.05 7.88
C VAL A 339 12.25 24.57 7.88
N ARG A 340 13.15 25.33 8.54
CA ARG A 340 13.11 26.80 8.53
C ARG A 340 13.34 27.39 7.15
N GLU A 341 14.22 26.77 6.37
CA GLU A 341 14.57 27.23 5.02
C GLU A 341 13.48 26.94 3.99
N TYR A 342 12.93 25.73 4.02
CA TYR A 342 12.02 25.24 2.97
C TYR A 342 10.56 25.22 3.39
N GLY A 343 10.25 25.11 4.68
CA GLY A 343 8.88 25.16 5.23
C GLY A 343 8.05 26.35 4.72
N PRO A 344 8.57 27.58 4.71
CA PRO A 344 7.84 28.75 4.21
C PRO A 344 7.57 28.74 2.70
N LYS A 345 8.17 27.82 1.95
CA LYS A 345 7.98 27.68 0.49
C LYS A 345 6.83 26.73 0.13
N LEU A 346 6.33 25.93 1.07
CA LEU A 346 5.21 25.00 0.82
C LEU A 346 3.87 25.75 0.72
N ALA A 347 3.08 25.43 -0.29
CA ALA A 347 1.73 25.92 -0.53
C ALA A 347 0.69 25.22 0.36
N GLU A 348 -0.45 25.88 0.59
CA GLU A 348 -1.53 25.45 1.50
C GLU A 348 -2.17 24.09 1.18
N ASN A 349 -1.89 23.48 0.03
CA ASN A 349 -2.41 22.18 -0.39
C ASN A 349 -1.34 21.09 -0.46
N GLN A 350 -0.14 21.37 0.03
CA GLN A 350 0.97 20.41 0.08
C GLN A 350 1.12 19.77 1.47
N ALA A 351 1.86 18.66 1.54
CA ALA A 351 2.26 18.06 2.80
C ALA A 351 3.78 18.14 3.03
N LEU A 352 4.15 18.34 4.29
CA LEU A 352 5.50 18.14 4.81
C LEU A 352 5.56 16.84 5.60
N ILE A 353 6.33 15.87 5.12
CA ILE A 353 6.61 14.62 5.82
C ILE A 353 8.05 14.66 6.35
N LEU A 354 8.19 14.48 7.66
CA LEU A 354 9.47 14.50 8.36
C LEU A 354 9.90 13.05 8.64
N LEU A 355 10.96 12.60 7.95
CA LEU A 355 11.58 11.29 8.20
C LEU A 355 12.77 11.45 9.15
N VAL A 356 12.49 11.47 10.46
CA VAL A 356 13.45 11.86 11.49
C VAL A 356 13.19 11.17 12.82
N GLY A 357 14.24 10.99 13.62
CA GLY A 357 14.20 10.30 14.91
C GLY A 357 14.07 11.18 16.16
N GLU A 358 13.68 12.45 16.00
CA GLU A 358 13.41 13.42 17.09
C GLU A 358 12.14 14.19 16.74
N ALA A 359 11.14 14.18 17.61
CA ALA A 359 9.80 14.68 17.32
C ALA A 359 9.51 16.04 17.90
N GLU A 360 9.80 16.29 19.18
CA GLU A 360 9.35 17.50 19.91
C GLU A 360 9.79 18.78 19.19
N ASN A 361 11.10 19.01 19.09
CA ASN A 361 11.67 20.22 18.50
C ASN A 361 11.39 20.33 16.99
N VAL A 362 11.39 19.19 16.29
CA VAL A 362 11.21 19.18 14.83
C VAL A 362 9.78 19.53 14.45
N LEU A 363 8.79 18.97 15.14
CA LEU A 363 7.38 19.28 14.89
C LEU A 363 7.03 20.70 15.29
N ASP A 364 7.54 21.21 16.42
CA ASP A 364 7.38 22.61 16.80
C ASP A 364 7.95 23.56 15.73
N THR A 365 9.16 23.26 15.24
CA THR A 365 9.79 24.02 14.16
C THR A 365 8.93 23.97 12.89
N ALA A 366 8.41 22.80 12.52
CA ALA A 366 7.59 22.60 11.33
C ALA A 366 6.27 23.36 11.41
N LEU A 367 5.54 23.23 12.51
CA LEU A 367 4.27 23.93 12.71
C LEU A 367 4.46 25.46 12.72
N THR A 368 5.59 25.94 13.24
CA THR A 368 5.92 27.37 13.28
C THR A 368 6.31 27.94 11.91
N HIS A 369 7.00 27.17 11.07
CA HIS A 369 7.61 27.69 9.82
C HIS A 369 6.88 27.25 8.54
N THR A 370 5.71 26.62 8.65
CA THR A 370 4.87 26.25 7.52
C THR A 370 3.50 26.93 7.65
N ARG A 371 2.84 27.21 6.52
CA ARG A 371 1.51 27.82 6.50
C ARG A 371 0.44 26.87 7.07
N GLU A 372 -0.68 27.41 7.53
CA GLU A 372 -1.72 26.66 8.28
C GLU A 372 -2.33 25.49 7.50
N GLY A 373 -2.53 25.63 6.19
CA GLY A 373 -3.07 24.60 5.30
C GLY A 373 -2.07 23.52 4.89
N VAL A 374 -0.76 23.73 5.09
CA VAL A 374 0.24 22.68 4.82
C VAL A 374 -0.01 21.51 5.76
N GLU A 375 -0.13 20.29 5.24
CA GLU A 375 -0.22 19.12 6.13
C GLU A 375 1.14 18.82 6.77
N VAL A 376 1.18 18.40 8.04
CA VAL A 376 2.44 18.05 8.71
C VAL A 376 2.32 16.67 9.35
N LEU A 377 3.24 15.78 9.01
CA LEU A 377 3.34 14.43 9.55
C LEU A 377 4.81 14.12 9.89
N LEU A 378 5.05 13.52 11.04
CA LEU A 378 6.35 12.93 11.36
C LEU A 378 6.26 11.42 11.35
N VAL A 379 7.25 10.79 10.71
CA VAL A 379 7.41 9.34 10.64
C VAL A 379 8.85 9.00 10.98
N HIS A 380 9.04 8.19 12.01
CA HIS A 380 10.32 7.58 12.35
C HIS A 380 10.32 6.11 11.92
N ASN A 381 11.01 5.81 10.80
CA ASN A 381 11.26 4.44 10.39
C ASN A 381 12.33 3.78 11.27
N LEU A 382 11.99 2.74 12.02
CA LEU A 382 12.92 2.03 12.91
C LEU A 382 13.67 0.90 12.16
N TRP A 383 14.14 1.21 10.96
CA TRP A 383 15.00 0.37 10.13
C TRP A 383 15.95 1.22 9.29
N GLY A 384 17.11 0.65 8.97
CA GLY A 384 18.10 1.30 8.10
C GLY A 384 17.93 0.96 6.61
N PRO A 385 18.72 1.60 5.73
CA PRO A 385 18.57 1.50 4.28
C PRO A 385 18.90 0.11 3.71
N GLN A 386 19.58 -0.74 4.49
CA GLN A 386 19.85 -2.13 4.12
C GLN A 386 18.62 -3.04 4.24
N ALA A 387 17.51 -2.57 4.81
CA ALA A 387 16.30 -3.37 4.93
C ALA A 387 15.70 -3.64 3.54
N ALA A 388 15.50 -4.91 3.17
CA ALA A 388 14.86 -5.23 1.89
C ALA A 388 13.38 -4.79 1.85
N THR A 389 12.69 -4.88 2.99
CA THR A 389 11.24 -4.63 3.13
C THR A 389 10.91 -3.95 4.46
N MET A 390 9.75 -3.29 4.52
CA MET A 390 9.13 -2.74 5.74
C MET A 390 8.36 -3.79 6.53
N LYS A 391 8.15 -4.98 5.95
CA LYS A 391 7.36 -6.03 6.58
C LYS A 391 7.90 -6.36 7.96
N ASP A 392 7.02 -6.28 8.95
CA ASP A 392 7.29 -6.52 10.37
C ASP A 392 8.31 -5.54 11.00
N LYS A 393 8.65 -4.45 10.31
CA LYS A 393 9.47 -3.36 10.84
C LYS A 393 8.58 -2.32 11.53
N ASN A 394 9.07 -1.75 12.62
CA ASN A 394 8.32 -0.74 13.36
C ASN A 394 8.49 0.64 12.71
N ALA A 395 7.39 1.39 12.61
CA ALA A 395 7.39 2.81 12.29
C ALA A 395 6.62 3.54 13.39
N SER A 396 7.24 4.56 14.00
CA SER A 396 6.49 5.46 14.88
C SER A 396 5.98 6.64 14.05
N VAL A 397 4.71 6.96 14.19
CA VAL A 397 4.03 8.03 13.47
C VAL A 397 3.47 9.01 14.49
N VAL A 398 3.85 10.28 14.36
CA VAL A 398 3.33 11.37 15.17
C VAL A 398 2.46 12.25 14.28
N ARG A 399 1.14 12.10 14.42
CA ARG A 399 0.16 12.95 13.75
C ARG A 399 0.06 14.30 14.46
N THR A 400 -0.09 15.35 13.68
CA THR A 400 -0.39 16.71 14.17
C THR A 400 -1.87 17.03 13.91
N ALA A 401 -2.36 18.13 14.49
CA ALA A 401 -3.70 18.64 14.15
C ALA A 401 -3.84 19.01 12.66
N ARG A 402 -2.71 19.19 11.95
CA ARG A 402 -2.64 19.49 10.51
C ARG A 402 -2.38 18.24 9.65
N SER A 403 -2.29 17.04 10.22
CA SER A 403 -2.20 15.82 9.39
C SER A 403 -3.54 15.58 8.69
N GLY A 404 -3.52 15.50 7.35
CA GLY A 404 -4.72 15.38 6.52
C GLY A 404 -4.70 14.16 5.61
N VAL A 405 -5.17 14.35 4.38
CA VAL A 405 -5.37 13.23 3.45
C VAL A 405 -4.08 12.81 2.76
N LEU A 406 -3.17 13.75 2.48
CA LEU A 406 -1.86 13.39 1.92
C LEU A 406 -1.03 12.62 2.96
N SER A 407 -1.09 13.04 4.22
CA SER A 407 -0.48 12.35 5.36
C SER A 407 -1.03 10.91 5.51
N SER A 408 -2.35 10.77 5.43
CA SER A 408 -3.03 9.46 5.52
C SER A 408 -2.70 8.54 4.33
N GLU A 409 -2.51 9.09 3.14
CA GLU A 409 -2.09 8.31 1.96
C GLU A 409 -0.65 7.78 2.11
N PHE A 410 0.26 8.58 2.68
CA PHE A 410 1.61 8.11 2.99
C PHE A 410 1.62 7.03 4.10
N GLU A 411 0.80 7.17 5.14
CA GLU A 411 0.63 6.13 6.16
C GLU A 411 0.07 4.83 5.57
N ALA A 412 -0.91 4.93 4.67
CA ALA A 412 -1.46 3.77 3.96
C ALA A 412 -0.39 3.07 3.11
N PHE A 413 0.56 3.82 2.54
CA PHE A 413 1.74 3.26 1.89
C PHE A 413 2.60 2.45 2.88
N LEU A 414 2.93 2.99 4.05
CA LEU A 414 3.70 2.26 5.08
C LEU A 414 3.00 0.96 5.49
N TYR A 415 1.68 1.04 5.76
CA TYR A 415 0.86 -0.09 6.17
C TYR A 415 0.81 -1.17 5.08
N LYS A 416 0.60 -0.77 3.82
CA LYS A 416 0.57 -1.68 2.67
C LYS A 416 1.85 -2.51 2.56
N HIS A 417 3.01 -1.90 2.81
CA HIS A 417 4.30 -2.59 2.76
C HIS A 417 4.64 -3.37 4.05
N GLY A 418 3.69 -3.45 4.99
CA GLY A 418 3.76 -4.31 6.17
C GLY A 418 4.49 -3.68 7.36
N ALA A 419 4.65 -2.37 7.39
CA ALA A 419 5.16 -1.67 8.58
C ALA A 419 4.18 -1.82 9.76
N LYS A 420 4.71 -2.05 10.96
CA LYS A 420 3.98 -1.99 12.22
C LYS A 420 3.99 -0.55 12.71
N ILE A 421 2.86 0.13 12.52
CA ILE A 421 2.71 1.55 12.86
C ILE A 421 2.30 1.70 14.32
N SER A 422 3.08 2.43 15.11
CA SER A 422 2.66 2.98 16.40
C SER A 422 2.32 4.46 16.26
N PHE A 423 1.25 4.90 16.91
CA PHE A 423 0.89 6.32 16.97
C PHE A 423 1.33 6.88 18.32
N ASP A 424 2.17 7.90 18.29
CA ASP A 424 2.77 8.49 19.49
C ASP A 424 2.48 9.99 19.57
N THR A 425 2.53 10.56 20.77
CA THR A 425 2.73 12.02 20.94
C THR A 425 4.21 12.34 20.75
N PRO A 426 4.58 13.60 20.47
CA PRO A 426 5.99 13.98 20.33
C PRO A 426 6.84 13.58 21.55
N GLU A 427 6.33 13.83 22.76
CA GLU A 427 7.01 13.55 24.03
C GLU A 427 7.17 12.04 24.26
N GLN A 428 6.11 11.27 23.96
CA GLN A 428 6.13 9.81 24.11
C GLN A 428 7.13 9.19 23.12
N HIS A 429 7.14 9.65 21.87
CA HIS A 429 8.11 9.22 20.86
C HIS A 429 9.54 9.45 21.35
N ASP A 430 9.88 10.68 21.75
CA ASP A 430 11.26 11.04 22.14
C ASP A 430 11.68 10.31 23.43
N LEU A 431 10.76 10.12 24.37
CA LEU A 431 10.99 9.29 25.56
C LEU A 431 11.34 7.84 25.19
N MET A 432 10.58 7.23 24.27
CA MET A 432 10.83 5.85 23.81
C MET A 432 12.11 5.74 22.98
N MET A 433 12.50 6.77 22.23
CA MET A 433 13.82 6.82 21.55
C MET A 433 14.97 6.93 22.55
N GLY A 434 14.73 7.57 23.70
CA GLY A 434 15.60 7.52 24.88
C GLY A 434 15.92 6.08 25.29
N VAL A 435 14.89 5.24 25.42
CA VAL A 435 15.00 3.83 25.83
C VAL A 435 15.58 2.94 24.73
N SER A 436 15.11 3.08 23.49
CA SER A 436 15.35 2.10 22.43
C SER A 436 16.58 2.40 21.55
N GLN A 437 17.02 3.66 21.50
CA GLN A 437 18.14 4.07 20.64
C GLN A 437 19.25 4.77 21.43
N LYS A 438 18.90 5.82 22.18
CA LYS A 438 19.87 6.69 22.85
C LYS A 438 20.63 5.95 23.95
N LEU A 439 19.93 5.24 24.82
CA LEU A 439 20.53 4.52 25.93
C LEU A 439 21.42 3.36 25.46
N PRO A 440 20.94 2.44 24.59
CA PRO A 440 21.79 1.35 24.09
C PRO A 440 23.03 1.84 23.35
N THR A 441 22.92 2.95 22.60
CA THR A 441 24.05 3.59 21.92
C THR A 441 25.05 4.14 22.93
N SER A 442 24.57 4.86 23.94
CA SER A 442 25.43 5.47 24.97
C SER A 442 26.17 4.40 25.78
N ILE A 443 25.47 3.33 26.18
CA ILE A 443 26.09 2.17 26.86
C ILE A 443 27.14 1.52 25.96
N SER A 444 26.85 1.32 24.68
CA SER A 444 27.79 0.71 23.73
C SER A 444 29.09 1.50 23.61
N VAL A 445 29.00 2.84 23.50
CA VAL A 445 30.18 3.71 23.42
C VAL A 445 30.94 3.75 24.75
N ALA A 446 30.22 3.89 25.87
CA ALA A 446 30.84 3.87 27.21
C ALA A 446 31.55 2.55 27.52
N LEU A 447 31.00 1.42 27.07
CA LEU A 447 31.61 0.10 27.22
C LEU A 447 32.93 0.00 26.44
N ALA A 448 32.95 0.46 25.18
CA ALA A 448 34.18 0.49 24.38
C ALA A 448 35.26 1.38 25.02
N LEU A 449 34.86 2.53 25.58
CA LEU A 449 35.76 3.40 26.34
C LEU A 449 36.32 2.68 27.57
N ALA A 450 35.49 2.03 28.38
CA ALA A 450 35.94 1.30 29.56
C ALA A 450 36.95 0.17 29.22
N LEU A 451 36.73 -0.55 28.13
CA LEU A 451 37.68 -1.57 27.64
C LEU A 451 39.02 -0.94 27.25
N LYS A 452 38.97 0.18 26.51
CA LYS A 452 40.16 0.91 26.09
C LYS A 452 40.94 1.47 27.28
N ASP A 453 40.25 2.11 28.23
CA ASP A 453 40.85 2.76 29.40
C ASP A 453 41.53 1.74 30.33
N ASN A 454 41.10 0.48 30.30
CA ASN A 454 41.68 -0.63 31.07
C ASN A 454 42.57 -1.56 30.22
N ALA A 455 42.91 -1.16 28.99
CA ALA A 455 43.76 -1.93 28.07
C ALA A 455 43.31 -3.41 27.86
N ILE A 456 41.99 -3.64 27.83
CA ILE A 456 41.44 -4.97 27.59
C ILE A 456 41.50 -5.29 26.09
N LEU A 457 42.17 -6.39 25.75
CA LEU A 457 42.23 -6.89 24.37
C LEU A 457 40.87 -7.46 23.94
N PRO A 458 40.26 -6.98 22.84
CA PRO A 458 38.96 -7.48 22.38
C PRO A 458 38.90 -8.99 22.15
N GLU A 459 40.00 -9.60 21.72
CA GLU A 459 40.13 -11.03 21.46
C GLU A 459 40.00 -11.88 22.73
N ALA A 460 40.33 -11.30 23.89
CA ALA A 460 40.25 -11.99 25.18
C ALA A 460 38.82 -12.04 25.75
N ILE A 461 37.90 -11.23 25.23
CA ILE A 461 36.53 -11.12 25.75
C ILE A 461 35.76 -12.43 25.54
N GLY A 462 35.90 -13.04 24.36
CA GLY A 462 35.13 -14.24 24.00
C GLY A 462 35.40 -15.44 24.91
N SER A 463 36.66 -15.64 25.34
CA SER A 463 37.05 -16.77 26.20
C SER A 463 36.60 -16.63 27.66
N HIS A 464 36.16 -15.44 28.09
CA HIS A 464 35.76 -15.15 29.46
C HIS A 464 34.28 -14.72 29.57
N ALA A 465 33.53 -14.82 28.49
CA ALA A 465 32.13 -14.40 28.41
C ALA A 465 31.17 -15.60 28.38
N THR A 466 30.12 -15.56 29.19
CA THR A 466 28.93 -16.40 28.99
C THR A 466 28.14 -15.91 27.78
N LEU A 467 27.29 -16.77 27.20
CA LEU A 467 26.39 -16.39 26.09
C LEU A 467 25.59 -15.12 26.40
N THR A 468 25.06 -15.00 27.62
CA THR A 468 24.32 -13.83 28.07
C THR A 468 25.19 -12.58 28.16
N SER A 469 26.43 -12.69 28.66
CA SER A 469 27.33 -11.54 28.77
C SER A 469 27.80 -11.01 27.42
N LEU A 470 27.74 -11.82 26.35
CA LEU A 470 28.05 -11.37 24.99
C LEU A 470 27.03 -10.40 24.41
N TYR A 471 25.82 -10.29 24.96
CA TYR A 471 24.78 -9.42 24.38
C TYR A 471 25.22 -7.96 24.27
N SER A 472 25.81 -7.42 25.35
CA SER A 472 26.33 -6.04 25.36
C SER A 472 27.52 -5.87 24.41
N ILE A 473 28.35 -6.89 24.25
CA ILE A 473 29.49 -6.90 23.33
C ILE A 473 29.02 -6.89 21.87
N LEU A 474 28.01 -7.70 21.54
CA LEU A 474 27.40 -7.75 20.21
C LEU A 474 26.72 -6.41 19.86
N SER A 475 26.01 -5.81 20.82
CA SER A 475 25.45 -4.46 20.67
C SER A 475 26.55 -3.42 20.42
N MET A 476 27.62 -3.46 21.21
CA MET A 476 28.78 -2.57 21.04
C MET A 476 29.42 -2.71 19.66
N ALA A 477 29.67 -3.94 19.21
CA ALA A 477 30.24 -4.23 17.90
C ALA A 477 29.35 -3.68 16.78
N ARG A 478 28.01 -3.83 16.90
CA ARG A 478 27.06 -3.31 15.91
C ARG A 478 27.08 -1.79 15.79
N VAL A 479 27.19 -1.07 16.90
CA VAL A 479 27.30 0.40 16.92
C VAL A 479 28.59 0.86 16.25
N HIS A 480 29.73 0.25 16.61
CA HIS A 480 31.05 0.65 16.11
C HIS A 480 31.34 0.20 14.67
N SER A 481 30.59 -0.76 14.14
CA SER A 481 30.71 -1.23 12.75
C SER A 481 29.89 -0.43 11.74
N GLN A 482 29.21 0.63 12.18
CA GLN A 482 28.31 1.44 11.37
C GLN A 482 28.76 2.92 11.36
N ASN A 483 28.02 3.78 10.65
CA ASN A 483 28.40 5.18 10.52
C ASN A 483 28.38 5.90 11.89
N PRO A 484 29.53 6.40 12.39
CA PRO A 484 29.59 7.04 13.71
C PRO A 484 28.76 8.33 13.78
N ARG A 485 28.54 9.02 12.65
CA ARG A 485 27.73 10.23 12.61
C ARG A 485 26.28 9.96 13.02
N THR A 486 25.69 8.86 12.55
CA THR A 486 24.31 8.50 12.88
C THR A 486 24.13 8.34 14.39
N TYR A 487 25.02 7.60 15.03
CA TYR A 487 24.98 7.37 16.47
C TYR A 487 25.31 8.60 17.29
N ALA A 488 26.23 9.45 16.81
CA ALA A 488 26.50 10.74 17.44
C ALA A 488 25.26 11.64 17.42
N GLU A 489 24.49 11.66 16.31
CA GLU A 489 23.25 12.43 16.23
C GLU A 489 22.15 11.89 17.15
N ILE A 490 21.98 10.56 17.22
CA ILE A 490 21.06 9.91 18.17
C ILE A 490 21.41 10.30 19.62
N MET A 491 22.69 10.28 19.99
CA MET A 491 23.12 10.69 21.33
C MET A 491 22.92 12.19 21.58
N ALA A 492 23.07 13.01 20.55
CA ALA A 492 22.96 14.47 20.64
C ALA A 492 21.52 15.00 20.59
N THR A 493 20.51 14.17 20.34
CA THR A 493 19.09 14.60 20.30
C THR A 493 18.68 15.31 21.57
N SER A 494 17.77 16.29 21.43
CA SER A 494 17.12 16.91 22.59
C SER A 494 15.84 16.15 22.96
N GLY A 495 14.99 16.72 23.81
CA GLY A 495 13.71 16.10 24.21
C GLY A 495 13.78 15.15 25.42
N GLN A 496 12.63 14.52 25.70
CA GLN A 496 12.39 13.70 26.89
C GLN A 496 13.31 12.47 26.99
N GLY A 497 13.84 11.99 25.86
CA GLY A 497 14.76 10.86 25.82
C GLY A 497 16.05 11.08 26.62
N ARG A 498 16.45 12.34 26.86
CA ARG A 498 17.61 12.68 27.72
C ARG A 498 17.44 12.18 29.15
N ARG A 499 16.22 12.24 29.70
CA ARG A 499 15.92 11.84 31.09
C ARG A 499 16.24 10.37 31.35
N ILE A 500 16.09 9.53 30.32
CA ILE A 500 16.42 8.09 30.40
C ILE A 500 17.92 7.88 30.63
N ILE A 501 18.77 8.66 29.95
CA ILE A 501 20.23 8.56 30.08
C ILE A 501 20.69 9.07 31.44
N GLU A 502 20.19 10.23 31.86
CA GLU A 502 20.52 10.83 33.15
C GLU A 502 20.11 9.90 34.30
N SER A 503 18.87 9.41 34.27
CA SER A 503 18.38 8.46 35.27
C SER A 503 19.17 7.15 35.25
N PHE A 504 19.55 6.64 34.08
CA PHE A 504 20.38 5.43 34.00
C PHE A 504 21.75 5.65 34.64
N ALA A 505 22.41 6.78 34.36
CA ALA A 505 23.72 7.09 34.92
C ALA A 505 23.68 7.23 36.44
N GLU A 506 22.66 7.90 36.98
CA GLU A 506 22.41 8.00 38.42
C GLU A 506 22.19 6.63 39.06
N ASN A 507 21.35 5.79 38.43
CA ASN A 507 21.07 4.44 38.91
C ASN A 507 22.30 3.53 38.85
N LEU A 508 23.13 3.64 37.81
CA LEU A 508 24.39 2.90 37.70
C LEU A 508 25.33 3.29 38.85
N GLY A 509 25.50 4.60 39.12
CA GLY A 509 26.29 5.07 40.25
C GLY A 509 25.76 4.60 41.60
N LYS A 510 24.43 4.54 41.77
CA LYS A 510 23.79 3.99 42.98
C LYS A 510 24.10 2.50 43.15
N ILE A 511 23.97 1.69 42.10
CA ILE A 511 24.24 0.25 42.14
C ILE A 511 25.73 0.00 42.43
N THR A 512 26.63 0.75 41.79
CA THR A 512 28.08 0.65 42.03
C THR A 512 28.42 0.90 43.49
N LYS A 513 27.90 1.97 44.11
CA LYS A 513 28.16 2.26 45.53
C LYS A 513 27.69 1.15 46.47
N LEU A 514 26.50 0.59 46.23
CA LEU A 514 25.98 -0.53 47.03
C LEU A 514 26.84 -1.78 46.86
N ALA A 515 27.28 -2.07 45.64
CA ALA A 515 28.14 -3.21 45.34
C ALA A 515 29.53 -3.08 46.00
N GLU A 516 30.15 -1.91 45.90
CA GLU A 516 31.44 -1.61 46.54
C GLU A 516 31.37 -1.67 48.07
N SER A 517 30.21 -1.33 48.64
CA SER A 517 29.95 -1.38 50.09
C SER A 517 29.52 -2.78 50.55
N GLY A 518 29.35 -3.75 49.65
CA GLY A 518 28.92 -5.12 49.97
C GLY A 518 27.48 -5.22 50.48
N GLU A 519 26.60 -4.28 50.14
CA GLU A 519 25.21 -4.24 50.62
C GLU A 519 24.29 -5.21 49.85
N ILE A 520 24.51 -6.51 50.05
CA ILE A 520 23.83 -7.59 49.31
C ILE A 520 22.30 -7.54 49.49
N GLU A 521 21.79 -7.39 50.72
CA GLU A 521 20.34 -7.36 50.98
C GLU A 521 19.66 -6.16 50.30
N ALA A 522 20.32 -5.01 50.26
CA ALA A 522 19.82 -3.82 49.57
C ALA A 522 19.75 -4.05 48.05
N LEU A 523 20.76 -4.71 47.47
CA LEU A 523 20.78 -5.10 46.06
C LEU A 523 19.68 -6.11 45.73
N CYS A 524 19.49 -7.15 46.55
CA CYS A 524 18.41 -8.14 46.39
C CYS A 524 17.03 -7.47 46.44
N THR A 525 16.82 -6.59 47.42
CA THR A 525 15.57 -5.81 47.55
C THR A 525 15.33 -4.95 46.31
N LEU A 526 16.37 -4.30 45.78
CA LEU A 526 16.27 -3.50 44.56
C LEU A 526 15.88 -4.36 43.35
N ILE A 527 16.48 -5.55 43.20
CA ILE A 527 16.16 -6.48 42.10
C ILE A 527 14.70 -6.96 42.20
N GLU A 528 14.23 -7.32 43.39
CA GLU A 528 12.84 -7.80 43.56
C GLU A 528 11.82 -6.69 43.33
N ASN A 529 12.10 -5.45 43.78
CA ASN A 529 11.25 -4.30 43.47
C ASN A 529 11.19 -4.02 41.96
N ASN A 530 12.32 -4.12 41.26
CA ASN A 530 12.36 -3.97 39.80
C ASN A 530 11.56 -5.08 39.08
N ARG A 531 11.61 -6.32 39.60
CA ARG A 531 10.83 -7.44 39.08
C ARG A 531 9.33 -7.15 39.12
N GLN A 532 8.84 -6.54 40.21
CA GLN A 532 7.44 -6.15 40.34
C GLN A 532 7.04 -5.09 39.30
N TYR A 533 7.89 -4.06 39.10
CA TYR A 533 7.64 -3.03 38.09
C TYR A 533 7.63 -3.59 36.66
N LEU A 534 8.58 -4.48 36.32
CA LEU A 534 8.67 -5.06 34.99
C LEU A 534 7.50 -5.98 34.66
N SER A 535 6.77 -6.49 35.66
CA SER A 535 5.70 -7.50 35.53
C SER A 535 6.17 -8.89 35.11
N GLU A 536 5.49 -9.92 35.62
CA GLU A 536 5.80 -11.32 35.30
C GLU A 536 5.62 -11.63 33.81
N ALA A 537 4.58 -11.06 33.18
CA ALA A 537 4.27 -11.30 31.77
C ALA A 537 5.40 -10.82 30.84
N PHE A 538 5.89 -9.60 31.06
CA PHE A 538 7.02 -9.05 30.31
C PHE A 538 8.28 -9.88 30.50
N LEU A 539 8.63 -10.21 31.75
CA LEU A 539 9.83 -10.99 32.06
C LEU A 539 9.79 -12.37 31.40
N LYS A 540 8.64 -13.03 31.41
CA LYS A 540 8.44 -14.33 30.77
C LYS A 540 8.63 -14.25 29.25
N ASP A 541 8.02 -13.26 28.60
CA ASP A 541 8.16 -13.04 27.15
C ASP A 541 9.60 -12.70 26.75
N ARG A 542 10.25 -11.78 27.47
CA ARG A 542 11.65 -11.41 27.19
C ARG A 542 12.63 -12.55 27.46
N MET A 543 12.38 -13.38 28.48
CA MET A 543 13.19 -14.56 28.76
C MET A 543 13.11 -15.60 27.63
N GLN A 544 11.92 -15.82 27.06
CA GLN A 544 11.78 -16.70 25.89
C GLN A 544 12.60 -16.21 24.69
N GLN A 545 12.63 -14.89 24.46
CA GLN A 545 13.43 -14.29 23.40
C GLN A 545 14.94 -14.43 23.66
N ALA A 546 15.39 -14.19 24.90
CA ALA A 546 16.79 -14.38 25.28
C ALA A 546 17.25 -15.84 25.05
N LEU A 547 16.46 -16.82 25.47
CA LEU A 547 16.77 -18.25 25.26
C LEU A 547 16.86 -18.62 23.77
N ALA A 548 16.04 -18.00 22.91
CA ALA A 548 16.13 -18.19 21.47
C ALA A 548 17.42 -17.61 20.87
N VAL A 549 17.87 -16.45 21.37
CA VAL A 549 19.15 -15.85 21.00
C VAL A 549 20.31 -16.74 21.46
N ASP A 550 20.30 -17.22 22.70
CA ASP A 550 21.32 -18.11 23.25
C ASP A 550 21.45 -19.40 22.44
N THR A 551 20.31 -20.01 22.09
CA THR A 551 20.29 -21.22 21.24
C THR A 551 20.94 -20.97 19.89
N THR A 552 20.73 -19.79 19.32
CA THR A 552 21.29 -19.42 18.02
C THR A 552 22.78 -19.14 18.12
N LEU A 553 23.20 -18.33 19.11
CA LEU A 553 24.61 -18.01 19.35
C LEU A 553 25.42 -19.26 19.69
N GLY A 554 24.88 -20.15 20.53
CA GLY A 554 25.53 -21.42 20.87
C GLY A 554 25.81 -22.28 19.65
N ARG A 555 24.90 -22.34 18.68
CA ARG A 555 25.11 -23.07 17.41
C ARG A 555 26.14 -22.42 16.50
N VAL A 556 26.28 -21.10 16.54
CA VAL A 556 27.28 -20.37 15.74
C VAL A 556 28.67 -20.59 16.32
N LEU A 557 28.81 -20.49 17.65
CA LEU A 557 30.08 -20.66 18.35
C LEU A 557 30.56 -22.12 18.41
N SER A 558 29.67 -23.09 18.24
CA SER A 558 30.02 -24.52 18.18
C SER A 558 30.36 -25.03 16.77
N ARG A 559 30.41 -24.14 15.76
CA ARG A 559 30.70 -24.49 14.35
C ARG A 559 32.15 -24.20 13.93
N ASP A 560 32.96 -23.72 14.85
CA ASP A 560 34.42 -23.80 14.82
C ASP A 560 34.86 -25.07 15.58
#